data_AF-A0A438IWA5-F1
#
_entry.id   AF-A0A438IWA5-F1
#
_cell.length_a   1.000
_cell.length_b   1.000
_cell.length_c   1.000
_cell.angle_alpha   90.00
_cell.angle_beta   90.00
_cell.angle_gamma   90.00
#
_symmetry.space_group_name_H-M   'P 1'
#
loop_
_entity.id
_entity.type
_entity.pdbx_description
1 polymer ?
#
loop_
_entity_poly.entity_id
_entity_poly.type
_entity_poly.pdbx_seq_one_letter_code
_entity_poly.pdbx_strand_id
1 'polypeptide(L)'
;MASSEADSRLGQVISPALEKIIKNGSWRKHSKLVNECKFVLERITSPEKSLTADGDSDDAEASVPGPLHSGPFQYSLAESESILNPLIAAASSGVLKIADPALDCFQKLIVHGYVRGEADPSGGPESNLLAKLIESVCKCHDLGDDGVELSVLKTLLSAVTSMSLRIHGDCLLQIVRTCYDIYLGSKNVVNQTTAKASLIQMLVIVFRRMEADSSTVPIQPIVVAELMEPIEKSDADSSMTQFVQGFITKIMQDIDVVLNPATPGKGAMGAHDGAFETTTVETTNPADLLDSTDKDMLDAKYWEISMYKTALEGRKGELADIQGERDDELEVQIGNKLRRDAFLVFRALCKLSMKTPPKEALADPQLMRGKIVALELLKILLENAGAIFRTSERFVSLNYGSIL
;
A
#
# COMPACT_ATOMS: atom_id res chain seq x y z
N MET A 1 -1.64 -11.28 -34.73
CA MET A 1 -2.18 -12.39 -33.91
C MET A 1 -1.76 -12.32 -32.45
N ALA A 2 -0.49 -12.04 -32.10
CA ALA A 2 -0.09 -11.90 -30.68
C ALA A 2 -0.69 -10.66 -29.95
N SER A 3 -0.96 -9.55 -30.65
CA SER A 3 -1.57 -8.34 -30.05
C SER A 3 -3.02 -8.55 -29.61
N SER A 4 -3.87 -9.17 -30.45
CA SER A 4 -5.27 -9.40 -30.07
C SER A 4 -5.45 -10.45 -28.98
N GLU A 5 -4.52 -11.39 -28.85
CA GLU A 5 -4.51 -12.35 -27.73
C GLU A 5 -4.09 -11.67 -26.41
N ALA A 6 -3.15 -10.72 -26.47
CA ALA A 6 -2.76 -9.93 -25.32
C ALA A 6 -3.90 -9.00 -24.86
N ASP A 7 -4.50 -8.21 -25.75
CA ASP A 7 -5.65 -7.36 -25.41
C ASP A 7 -6.80 -8.18 -24.78
N SER A 8 -7.02 -9.40 -25.28
CA SER A 8 -8.01 -10.34 -24.74
C SER A 8 -7.75 -10.73 -23.27
N ARG A 9 -6.48 -10.88 -22.84
CA ARG A 9 -6.15 -11.29 -21.47
C ARG A 9 -6.33 -10.14 -20.46
N LEU A 10 -5.93 -8.92 -20.81
CA LEU A 10 -6.18 -7.75 -19.96
C LEU A 10 -7.68 -7.49 -19.84
N GLY A 11 -8.42 -7.60 -20.96
CA GLY A 11 -9.87 -7.53 -20.99
C GLY A 11 -10.54 -8.57 -20.08
N GLN A 12 -10.06 -9.81 -20.05
CA GLN A 12 -10.57 -10.86 -19.15
C GLN A 12 -10.43 -10.53 -17.67
N VAL A 13 -9.41 -9.76 -17.28
CA VAL A 13 -9.21 -9.33 -15.89
C VAL A 13 -10.07 -8.12 -15.53
N ILE A 14 -10.21 -7.16 -16.46
CA ILE A 14 -10.86 -5.88 -16.20
C ILE A 14 -12.39 -5.96 -16.39
N SER A 15 -12.87 -6.64 -17.43
CA SER A 15 -14.30 -6.68 -17.78
C SER A 15 -15.21 -7.13 -16.62
N PRO A 16 -14.90 -8.22 -15.88
CA PRO A 16 -15.76 -8.66 -14.78
C PRO A 16 -15.88 -7.62 -13.66
N ALA A 17 -14.83 -6.83 -13.40
CA ALA A 17 -14.85 -5.78 -12.40
C ALA A 17 -15.73 -4.60 -12.87
N LEU A 18 -15.54 -4.16 -14.12
CA LEU A 18 -16.35 -3.09 -14.71
C LEU A 18 -17.84 -3.45 -14.73
N GLU A 19 -18.19 -4.68 -15.11
CA GLU A 19 -19.58 -5.15 -15.12
C GLU A 19 -20.20 -5.11 -13.71
N LYS A 20 -19.46 -5.56 -12.69
CA LYS A 20 -19.92 -5.49 -11.29
C LYS A 20 -20.07 -4.04 -10.81
N ILE A 21 -19.16 -3.15 -11.19
CA ILE A 21 -19.25 -1.71 -10.86
C ILE A 21 -20.48 -1.09 -11.52
N ILE A 22 -20.69 -1.34 -12.82
CA ILE A 22 -21.84 -0.86 -13.58
C ILE A 22 -23.15 -1.33 -12.94
N LYS A 23 -23.22 -2.61 -12.54
CA LYS A 23 -24.41 -3.21 -11.92
C LYS A 23 -24.73 -2.59 -10.55
N ASN A 24 -23.72 -2.24 -9.77
CA ASN A 24 -23.89 -1.67 -8.42
C ASN A 24 -23.93 -0.13 -8.40
N GLY A 25 -23.60 0.53 -9.52
CA GLY A 25 -23.65 1.97 -9.66
C GLY A 25 -25.08 2.52 -9.62
N SER A 26 -25.33 3.48 -8.72
CA SER A 26 -26.61 4.20 -8.69
C SER A 26 -26.68 5.20 -9.84
N TRP A 27 -27.78 5.20 -10.60
CA TRP A 27 -27.98 6.12 -11.72
C TRP A 27 -27.93 7.60 -11.30
N ARG A 28 -28.25 7.95 -10.04
CA ARG A 28 -28.23 9.34 -9.56
C ARG A 28 -26.84 9.80 -9.12
N LYS A 29 -26.15 8.96 -8.34
CA LYS A 29 -24.88 9.33 -7.71
C LYS A 29 -23.65 8.97 -8.55
N HIS A 30 -23.73 7.88 -9.31
CA HIS A 30 -22.57 7.27 -9.97
C HIS A 30 -22.74 7.24 -11.50
N SER A 31 -23.59 8.09 -12.08
CA SER A 31 -23.85 8.10 -13.53
C SER A 31 -22.58 8.30 -14.35
N LYS A 32 -21.71 9.24 -13.94
CA LYS A 32 -20.41 9.49 -14.59
C LYS A 32 -19.54 8.25 -14.58
N LEU A 33 -19.31 7.66 -13.39
CA LEU A 33 -18.52 6.44 -13.22
C LEU A 33 -19.06 5.28 -14.05
N VAL A 34 -20.38 5.06 -14.02
CA VAL A 34 -21.03 3.99 -14.79
C VAL A 34 -20.84 4.18 -16.29
N ASN A 35 -20.95 5.41 -16.79
CA ASN A 35 -20.73 5.70 -18.21
C ASN A 35 -19.28 5.50 -18.63
N GLU A 36 -18.32 5.92 -17.79
CA GLU A 36 -16.89 5.68 -18.02
C GLU A 36 -16.58 4.18 -18.02
N CYS A 37 -17.08 3.42 -17.06
CA CYS A 37 -16.91 1.96 -17.04
C CYS A 37 -17.50 1.29 -18.28
N LYS A 38 -18.67 1.72 -18.77
CA LYS A 38 -19.28 1.19 -20.00
C LYS A 38 -18.42 1.49 -21.23
N PHE A 39 -17.89 2.71 -21.32
CA PHE A 39 -17.03 3.12 -22.41
C PHE A 39 -15.73 2.28 -22.44
N VAL A 40 -15.10 2.08 -21.29
CA VAL A 40 -13.92 1.21 -21.19
C VAL A 40 -14.28 -0.23 -21.56
N LEU A 41 -15.39 -0.75 -21.06
CA LEU A 41 -15.85 -2.12 -21.35
C LEU A 41 -16.07 -2.33 -22.85
N GLU A 42 -16.73 -1.40 -23.53
CA GLU A 42 -16.92 -1.44 -25.00
C GLU A 42 -15.58 -1.42 -25.73
N ARG A 43 -14.64 -0.58 -25.29
CA ARG A 43 -13.31 -0.47 -25.89
C ARG A 43 -12.48 -1.75 -25.76
N ILE A 44 -12.47 -2.39 -24.59
CA ILE A 44 -11.66 -3.61 -24.34
C ILE A 44 -12.32 -4.89 -24.87
N THR A 45 -13.63 -4.87 -25.16
CA THR A 45 -14.37 -6.03 -25.70
C THR A 45 -14.59 -5.95 -27.21
N SER A 46 -14.43 -4.78 -27.83
CA SER A 46 -14.58 -4.62 -29.28
C SER A 46 -13.44 -5.30 -30.04
N PRO A 47 -13.73 -6.28 -30.90
CA PRO A 47 -12.73 -6.83 -31.81
C PRO A 47 -12.43 -5.78 -32.89
N GLU A 48 -11.24 -5.16 -32.81
CA GLU A 48 -10.62 -4.36 -33.86
C GLU A 48 -11.39 -3.09 -34.32
N LYS A 49 -11.00 -1.95 -33.74
CA LYS A 49 -10.90 -0.68 -34.49
C LYS A 49 -9.46 -0.18 -34.47
N SER A 50 -8.55 -0.99 -35.00
CA SER A 50 -7.22 -0.56 -35.40
C SER A 50 -6.82 -1.27 -36.70
N LEU A 51 -7.60 -1.03 -37.76
CA LEU A 51 -7.13 -1.22 -39.12
C LEU A 51 -7.34 0.11 -39.85
N THR A 52 -6.27 0.52 -40.55
CA THR A 52 -6.05 1.72 -41.37
C THR A 52 -5.71 3.02 -40.63
N ALA A 53 -4.44 3.15 -40.22
CA ALA A 53 -3.70 4.39 -40.44
C ALA A 53 -2.75 4.18 -41.64
N ASP A 54 -3.30 3.79 -42.81
CA ASP A 54 -2.70 4.19 -44.08
C ASP A 54 -3.21 5.61 -44.34
N GLY A 55 -2.53 6.55 -43.70
CA GLY A 55 -2.84 7.97 -43.72
C GLY A 55 -1.56 8.70 -43.43
N ASP A 56 -0.80 8.91 -44.50
CA ASP A 56 0.32 9.85 -44.63
C ASP A 56 0.02 11.13 -43.84
N SER A 57 0.47 11.17 -42.59
CA SER A 57 0.40 12.33 -41.71
C SER A 57 1.62 12.26 -40.79
N ASP A 58 2.62 13.06 -41.14
CA ASP A 58 3.87 13.31 -40.43
C ASP A 58 3.68 13.97 -39.04
N ASP A 59 2.56 13.71 -38.34
CA ASP A 59 2.22 14.27 -37.03
C ASP A 59 1.93 13.16 -35.99
N ALA A 60 2.68 12.07 -36.03
CA ALA A 60 2.74 11.14 -34.90
C ALA A 60 3.56 11.78 -33.77
N GLU A 61 2.95 12.69 -32.99
CA GLU A 61 3.44 12.96 -31.64
C GLU A 61 3.61 11.61 -30.95
N ALA A 62 4.85 11.25 -30.62
CA ALA A 62 5.18 9.99 -29.98
C ALA A 62 4.40 9.89 -28.65
N SER A 63 3.31 9.12 -28.66
CA SER A 63 2.45 8.94 -27.50
C SER A 63 3.27 8.43 -26.32
N VAL A 64 3.21 9.13 -25.20
CA VAL A 64 3.99 8.81 -23.99
C VAL A 64 3.62 7.40 -23.51
N PRO A 65 4.59 6.49 -23.31
CA PRO A 65 4.31 5.14 -22.80
C PRO A 65 3.63 5.20 -21.44
N GLY A 66 2.70 4.28 -21.19
CA GLY A 66 1.95 4.18 -19.94
C GLY A 66 2.32 2.95 -19.11
N PRO A 67 1.76 2.85 -17.89
CA PRO A 67 2.07 1.77 -16.96
C PRO A 67 1.36 0.45 -17.27
N LEU A 68 0.28 0.47 -18.06
CA LEU A 68 -0.44 -0.76 -18.41
C LEU A 68 0.26 -1.51 -19.53
N HIS A 69 0.33 -2.82 -19.34
CA HIS A 69 0.91 -3.77 -20.28
C HIS A 69 -0.07 -4.92 -20.49
N SER A 70 -0.02 -5.54 -21.66
CA SER A 70 -0.54 -6.89 -21.86
C SER A 70 0.45 -7.70 -22.69
N GLY A 71 1.11 -8.67 -22.06
CA GLY A 71 2.21 -9.40 -22.69
C GLY A 71 3.29 -8.43 -23.21
N PRO A 72 3.63 -8.45 -24.51
CA PRO A 72 4.60 -7.52 -25.10
C PRO A 72 4.01 -6.13 -25.44
N PHE A 73 2.68 -5.98 -25.39
CA PHE A 73 2.02 -4.73 -25.75
C PHE A 73 2.03 -3.77 -24.55
N GLN A 74 2.45 -2.53 -24.77
CA GLN A 74 2.42 -1.45 -23.78
C GLN A 74 1.40 -0.41 -24.22
N TYR A 75 0.45 -0.09 -23.36
CA TYR A 75 -0.54 0.96 -23.61
C TYR A 75 0.13 2.33 -23.44
N SER A 76 -0.32 3.33 -24.17
CA SER A 76 0.07 4.70 -23.89
C SER A 76 -0.45 5.18 -22.53
N LEU A 77 0.10 6.27 -22.03
CA LEU A 77 -0.33 6.87 -20.77
C LEU A 77 -1.81 7.26 -20.82
N ALA A 78 -2.26 7.90 -21.90
CA ALA A 78 -3.66 8.31 -22.07
C ALA A 78 -4.63 7.11 -22.08
N GLU A 79 -4.23 6.01 -22.73
CA GLU A 79 -5.00 4.77 -22.72
C GLU A 79 -5.04 4.15 -21.33
N SER A 80 -3.90 4.13 -20.64
CA SER A 80 -3.78 3.63 -19.28
C SER A 80 -4.66 4.43 -18.31
N GLU A 81 -4.67 5.75 -18.42
CA GLU A 81 -5.55 6.64 -17.66
C GLU A 81 -7.02 6.35 -17.95
N SER A 82 -7.39 6.18 -19.23
CA SER A 82 -8.77 5.89 -19.61
C SER A 82 -9.29 4.60 -19.00
N ILE A 83 -8.42 3.59 -18.84
CA ILE A 83 -8.76 2.27 -18.28
C ILE A 83 -8.73 2.30 -16.73
N LEU A 84 -7.71 2.91 -16.13
CA LEU A 84 -7.49 2.86 -14.68
C LEU A 84 -8.34 3.88 -13.91
N ASN A 85 -8.57 5.09 -14.44
CA ASN A 85 -9.28 6.13 -13.70
C ASN A 85 -10.69 5.72 -13.22
N PRO A 86 -11.51 5.01 -14.02
CA PRO A 86 -12.82 4.53 -13.54
C PRO A 86 -12.68 3.52 -12.38
N LEU A 87 -11.67 2.65 -12.42
CA LEU A 87 -11.39 1.72 -11.31
C LEU A 87 -10.91 2.47 -10.05
N ILE A 88 -10.06 3.49 -10.22
CA ILE A 88 -9.57 4.34 -9.11
C ILE A 88 -10.74 5.08 -8.45
N ALA A 89 -11.65 5.63 -9.26
CA ALA A 89 -12.86 6.29 -8.78
C ALA A 89 -13.82 5.31 -8.11
N ALA A 90 -13.95 4.09 -8.60
CA ALA A 90 -14.76 3.04 -7.99
C ALA A 90 -14.22 2.61 -6.62
N ALA A 91 -12.91 2.37 -6.50
CA ALA A 91 -12.24 2.06 -5.23
C ALA A 91 -12.42 3.18 -4.20
N SER A 92 -12.34 4.44 -4.65
CA SER A 92 -12.51 5.62 -3.80
C SER A 92 -13.98 6.03 -3.56
N SER A 93 -14.95 5.21 -3.96
CA SER A 93 -16.38 5.61 -3.96
C SER A 93 -17.01 5.68 -2.57
N GLY A 94 -16.38 5.09 -1.54
CA GLY A 94 -16.97 4.92 -0.21
C GLY A 94 -18.14 3.92 -0.18
N VAL A 95 -18.37 3.17 -1.26
CA VAL A 95 -19.45 2.19 -1.37
C VAL A 95 -18.88 0.80 -1.57
N LEU A 96 -18.99 -0.05 -0.54
CA LEU A 96 -18.45 -1.41 -0.51
C LEU A 96 -18.67 -2.21 -1.81
N LYS A 97 -19.91 -2.27 -2.30
CA LYS A 97 -20.28 -3.03 -3.51
C LYS A 97 -19.68 -2.50 -4.82
N ILE A 98 -19.12 -1.30 -4.81
CA ILE A 98 -18.46 -0.65 -5.95
C ILE A 98 -16.94 -0.72 -5.79
N ALA A 99 -16.45 -0.48 -4.58
CA ALA A 99 -15.03 -0.50 -4.27
C ALA A 99 -14.42 -1.92 -4.31
N ASP A 100 -15.13 -2.92 -3.78
CA ASP A 100 -14.63 -4.31 -3.69
C ASP A 100 -14.27 -4.91 -5.07
N PRO A 101 -15.11 -4.81 -6.13
CA PRO A 101 -14.71 -5.25 -7.47
C PRO A 101 -13.50 -4.52 -8.04
N ALA A 102 -13.32 -3.23 -7.73
CA ALA A 102 -12.16 -2.46 -8.20
C ALA A 102 -10.88 -2.90 -7.48
N LEU A 103 -10.97 -3.14 -6.16
CA LEU A 103 -9.87 -3.64 -5.34
C LEU A 103 -9.40 -5.03 -5.81
N ASP A 104 -10.32 -5.97 -6.04
CA ASP A 104 -10.00 -7.30 -6.61
C ASP A 104 -9.36 -7.18 -8.00
N CYS A 105 -9.81 -6.23 -8.83
CA CYS A 105 -9.21 -5.97 -10.14
C CYS A 105 -7.77 -5.49 -10.02
N PHE A 106 -7.50 -4.49 -9.15
CA PHE A 106 -6.14 -4.01 -8.91
C PHE A 106 -5.22 -5.11 -8.41
N GLN A 107 -5.70 -5.96 -7.50
CA GLN A 107 -4.92 -7.09 -7.00
C GLN A 107 -4.48 -8.02 -8.12
N LYS A 108 -5.39 -8.37 -9.05
CA LYS A 108 -5.09 -9.19 -10.22
C LYS A 108 -4.15 -8.50 -11.20
N LEU A 109 -4.36 -7.21 -11.46
CA LEU A 109 -3.51 -6.42 -12.34
C LEU A 109 -2.06 -6.36 -11.84
N ILE A 110 -1.86 -6.25 -10.53
CA ILE A 110 -0.55 -6.26 -9.89
C ILE A 110 0.05 -7.67 -9.94
N VAL A 111 -0.70 -8.69 -9.50
CA VAL A 111 -0.18 -10.06 -9.43
C VAL A 111 0.22 -10.58 -10.79
N HIS A 112 -0.58 -10.33 -11.82
CA HIS A 112 -0.29 -10.78 -13.18
C HIS A 112 0.73 -9.89 -13.93
N GLY A 113 1.26 -8.84 -13.28
CA GLY A 113 2.28 -7.97 -13.86
C GLY A 113 1.79 -7.11 -15.03
N TYR A 114 0.48 -6.83 -15.09
CA TYR A 114 -0.12 -5.92 -16.07
C TYR A 114 0.16 -4.45 -15.72
N VAL A 115 0.32 -4.14 -14.43
CA VAL A 115 0.74 -2.81 -13.96
C VAL A 115 2.24 -2.80 -13.73
N ARG A 116 2.95 -1.92 -14.43
CA ARG A 116 4.40 -1.77 -14.33
C ARG A 116 4.78 -0.30 -14.21
N GLY A 117 5.94 -0.03 -13.62
CA GLY A 117 6.46 1.32 -13.45
C GLY A 117 6.80 1.60 -11.99
N GLU A 118 6.85 2.88 -11.64
CA GLU A 118 7.18 3.36 -10.30
C GLU A 118 6.00 4.13 -9.71
N ALA A 119 5.61 3.83 -8.48
CA ALA A 119 4.58 4.58 -7.77
C ALA A 119 5.26 5.54 -6.77
N ASP A 120 5.35 6.81 -7.15
CA ASP A 120 5.89 7.91 -6.35
C ASP A 120 5.15 9.22 -6.71
N PRO A 121 4.42 9.87 -5.78
CA PRO A 121 3.71 11.13 -6.04
C PRO A 121 4.63 12.27 -6.49
N SER A 122 5.92 12.23 -6.14
CA SER A 122 6.88 13.24 -6.58
C SER A 122 7.43 12.97 -7.99
N GLY A 123 6.98 11.89 -8.64
CA GLY A 123 7.44 11.47 -9.97
C GLY A 123 6.69 12.14 -11.13
N GLY A 124 6.86 11.57 -12.32
CA GLY A 124 6.17 12.02 -13.53
C GLY A 124 4.69 11.60 -13.61
N PRO A 125 4.01 11.88 -14.73
CA PRO A 125 2.59 11.56 -14.90
C PRO A 125 2.24 10.07 -14.72
N GLU A 126 3.03 9.15 -15.29
CA GLU A 126 2.87 7.70 -15.07
C GLU A 126 2.94 7.35 -13.57
N SER A 127 3.95 7.91 -12.88
CA SER A 127 4.19 7.66 -11.47
C SER A 127 3.06 8.15 -10.58
N ASN A 128 2.49 9.30 -10.94
CA ASN A 128 1.32 9.86 -10.29
C ASN A 128 0.06 9.01 -10.49
N LEU A 129 -0.15 8.45 -11.69
CA LEU A 129 -1.28 7.55 -11.94
C LEU A 129 -1.18 6.28 -11.07
N LEU A 130 0.02 5.70 -10.97
CA LEU A 130 0.27 4.55 -10.10
C LEU A 130 0.12 4.88 -8.62
N ALA A 131 0.60 6.05 -8.18
CA ALA A 131 0.41 6.52 -6.81
C ALA A 131 -1.08 6.68 -6.48
N LYS A 132 -1.89 7.28 -7.37
CA LYS A 132 -3.35 7.39 -7.20
C LYS A 132 -4.05 6.04 -7.11
N LEU A 133 -3.59 5.05 -7.88
CA LEU A 133 -4.09 3.68 -7.79
C LEU A 133 -3.85 3.12 -6.38
N ILE A 134 -2.62 3.20 -5.88
CA ILE A 134 -2.27 2.71 -4.54
C ILE A 134 -3.01 3.48 -3.45
N GLU A 135 -3.11 4.81 -3.57
CA GLU A 135 -3.89 5.66 -2.66
C GLU A 135 -5.35 5.20 -2.59
N SER A 136 -5.98 4.89 -3.74
CA SER A 136 -7.35 4.40 -3.77
C SER A 136 -7.52 3.02 -3.13
N VAL A 137 -6.52 2.14 -3.23
CA VAL A 137 -6.48 0.86 -2.51
C VAL A 137 -6.39 1.09 -1.01
N CYS A 138 -5.55 2.04 -0.58
CA CYS A 138 -5.43 2.37 0.84
C CYS A 138 -6.78 2.83 1.40
N LYS A 139 -7.44 3.80 0.76
CA LYS A 139 -8.75 4.34 1.19
C LYS A 139 -9.86 3.29 1.36
N CYS A 140 -9.76 2.13 0.71
CA CYS A 140 -10.74 1.05 0.90
C CYS A 140 -10.80 0.54 2.35
N HIS A 141 -9.75 0.70 3.16
CA HIS A 141 -9.79 0.25 4.57
C HIS A 141 -10.81 1.04 5.41
N ASP A 142 -11.17 2.26 5.00
CA ASP A 142 -12.15 3.11 5.70
C ASP A 142 -13.60 2.59 5.58
N LEU A 143 -13.84 1.57 4.74
CA LEU A 143 -15.17 0.98 4.55
C LEU A 143 -15.66 0.17 5.76
N GLY A 144 -14.76 -0.19 6.69
CA GLY A 144 -15.10 -0.88 7.94
C GLY A 144 -15.63 -2.31 7.75
N ASP A 145 -15.22 -2.99 6.69
CA ASP A 145 -15.57 -4.39 6.40
C ASP A 145 -14.34 -5.30 6.53
N ASP A 146 -14.45 -6.36 7.33
CA ASP A 146 -13.35 -7.30 7.62
C ASP A 146 -12.79 -7.97 6.34
N GLY A 147 -13.65 -8.26 5.37
CA GLY A 147 -13.25 -8.87 4.10
C GLY A 147 -12.48 -7.90 3.21
N VAL A 148 -12.86 -6.62 3.22
CA VAL A 148 -12.14 -5.55 2.53
C VAL A 148 -10.79 -5.31 3.18
N GLU A 149 -10.69 -5.27 4.52
CA GLU A 149 -9.40 -5.10 5.20
C GLU A 149 -8.38 -6.16 4.75
N LEU A 150 -8.78 -7.44 4.68
CA LEU A 150 -7.92 -8.51 4.15
C LEU A 150 -7.56 -8.31 2.68
N SER A 151 -8.51 -7.84 1.86
CA SER A 151 -8.27 -7.56 0.44
C SER A 151 -7.32 -6.37 0.24
N VAL A 152 -7.39 -5.35 1.10
CA VAL A 152 -6.44 -4.22 1.13
C VAL A 152 -5.06 -4.73 1.50
N LEU A 153 -4.92 -5.45 2.62
CA LEU A 153 -3.64 -6.05 3.04
C LEU A 153 -3.03 -6.92 1.94
N LYS A 154 -3.85 -7.74 1.28
CA LYS A 154 -3.43 -8.62 0.18
C LYS A 154 -2.89 -7.81 -0.99
N THR A 155 -3.64 -6.79 -1.42
CA THR A 155 -3.28 -5.95 -2.58
C THR A 155 -2.02 -5.14 -2.30
N LEU A 156 -1.91 -4.54 -1.12
CA LEU A 156 -0.74 -3.75 -0.73
C LEU A 156 0.52 -4.61 -0.58
N LEU A 157 0.40 -5.80 0.04
CA LEU A 157 1.55 -6.70 0.12
C LEU A 157 1.96 -7.20 -1.27
N SER A 158 1.02 -7.54 -2.15
CA SER A 158 1.32 -7.86 -3.57
C SER A 158 2.04 -6.69 -4.26
N ALA A 159 1.62 -5.44 -4.03
CA ALA A 159 2.23 -4.25 -4.63
C ALA A 159 3.69 -4.08 -4.19
N VAL A 160 3.97 -4.15 -2.88
CA VAL A 160 5.34 -4.03 -2.35
C VAL A 160 6.23 -5.20 -2.78
N THR A 161 5.65 -6.40 -2.90
CA THR A 161 6.36 -7.60 -3.35
C THR A 161 6.67 -7.58 -4.84
N SER A 162 5.84 -6.92 -5.64
CA SER A 162 6.01 -6.86 -7.10
C SER A 162 7.38 -6.34 -7.49
N MET A 163 7.94 -6.93 -8.54
CA MET A 163 9.20 -6.49 -9.16
C MET A 163 8.94 -5.57 -10.36
N SER A 164 7.73 -5.62 -10.93
CA SER A 164 7.32 -4.81 -12.09
C SER A 164 6.73 -3.47 -11.68
N LEU A 165 6.01 -3.44 -10.54
CA LEU A 165 5.51 -2.23 -9.89
C LEU A 165 6.40 -1.91 -8.69
N ARG A 166 7.22 -0.87 -8.78
CA ARG A 166 8.13 -0.45 -7.71
C ARG A 166 7.48 0.66 -6.89
N ILE A 167 7.35 0.45 -5.59
CA ILE A 167 6.75 1.42 -4.66
C ILE A 167 7.88 2.19 -3.96
N HIS A 168 7.81 3.52 -3.98
CA HIS A 168 8.85 4.39 -3.43
C HIS A 168 8.25 5.56 -2.62
N GLY A 169 9.07 6.17 -1.76
CA GLY A 169 8.78 7.46 -1.13
C GLY A 169 7.48 7.49 -0.32
N ASP A 170 6.69 8.56 -0.50
CA ASP A 170 5.44 8.78 0.23
C ASP A 170 4.40 7.69 -0.03
N CYS A 171 4.41 7.10 -1.23
CA CYS A 171 3.54 5.98 -1.57
C CYS A 171 3.83 4.76 -0.66
N LEU A 172 5.12 4.44 -0.46
CA LEU A 172 5.52 3.36 0.45
C LEU A 172 5.11 3.65 1.90
N LEU A 173 5.32 4.90 2.35
CA LEU A 173 4.94 5.31 3.71
C LEU A 173 3.43 5.21 3.92
N GLN A 174 2.63 5.56 2.91
CA GLN A 174 1.18 5.43 2.96
C GLN A 174 0.73 3.97 3.07
N ILE A 175 1.36 3.05 2.33
CA ILE A 175 1.09 1.61 2.46
C ILE A 175 1.38 1.12 3.88
N VAL A 176 2.58 1.43 4.41
CA VAL A 176 2.99 1.02 5.75
C VAL A 176 2.04 1.59 6.80
N ARG A 177 1.67 2.87 6.69
CA ARG A 177 0.69 3.52 7.56
C ARG A 177 -0.66 2.81 7.49
N THR A 178 -1.16 2.51 6.30
CA THR A 178 -2.45 1.83 6.11
C THR A 178 -2.48 0.46 6.81
N CYS A 179 -1.44 -0.35 6.62
CA CYS A 179 -1.35 -1.64 7.30
C CYS A 179 -1.26 -1.50 8.83
N TYR A 180 -0.57 -0.46 9.32
CA TYR A 180 -0.52 -0.14 10.74
C TYR A 180 -1.88 0.33 11.29
N ASP A 181 -2.62 1.14 10.53
CA ASP A 181 -3.95 1.61 10.90
C ASP A 181 -4.95 0.44 10.94
N ILE A 182 -4.89 -0.51 10.00
CA ILE A 182 -5.67 -1.77 10.06
C ILE A 182 -5.28 -2.61 11.28
N TYR A 183 -3.99 -2.72 11.59
CA TYR A 183 -3.53 -3.47 12.77
C TYR A 183 -4.10 -2.91 14.07
N LEU A 184 -4.19 -1.58 14.20
CA LEU A 184 -4.70 -0.93 15.40
C LEU A 184 -6.23 -0.85 15.44
N GLY A 185 -6.86 -0.59 14.29
CA GLY A 185 -8.28 -0.24 14.19
C GLY A 185 -9.21 -1.42 13.90
N SER A 186 -8.71 -2.51 13.30
CA SER A 186 -9.56 -3.65 12.95
C SER A 186 -10.16 -4.28 14.20
N LYS A 187 -11.43 -4.71 14.11
CA LYS A 187 -12.10 -5.47 15.18
C LYS A 187 -11.83 -6.97 15.09
N ASN A 188 -11.25 -7.42 13.98
CA ASN A 188 -10.99 -8.81 13.70
C ASN A 188 -9.53 -9.17 14.04
N VAL A 189 -9.34 -10.06 15.01
CA VAL A 189 -8.00 -10.46 15.45
C VAL A 189 -7.19 -11.11 14.32
N VAL A 190 -7.84 -11.85 13.41
CA VAL A 190 -7.16 -12.42 12.24
C VAL A 190 -6.61 -11.30 11.35
N ASN A 191 -7.38 -10.23 11.12
CA ASN A 191 -6.94 -9.10 10.32
C ASN A 191 -5.82 -8.31 10.99
N GLN A 192 -5.90 -8.10 12.31
CA GLN A 192 -4.81 -7.50 13.08
C GLN A 192 -3.53 -8.34 12.93
N THR A 193 -3.60 -9.64 13.17
CA THR A 193 -2.46 -10.56 13.06
C THR A 193 -1.90 -10.62 11.63
N THR A 194 -2.78 -10.61 10.63
CA THR A 194 -2.41 -10.55 9.20
C THR A 194 -1.73 -9.23 8.86
N ALA A 195 -2.23 -8.10 9.38
CA ALA A 195 -1.65 -6.78 9.17
C ALA A 195 -0.24 -6.68 9.78
N LYS A 196 -0.05 -7.19 11.02
CA LYS A 196 1.27 -7.27 11.67
C LYS A 196 2.25 -8.10 10.83
N ALA A 197 1.84 -9.30 10.40
CA ALA A 197 2.69 -10.14 9.55
C ALA A 197 3.02 -9.47 8.20
N SER A 198 2.03 -8.80 7.57
CA SER A 198 2.22 -8.07 6.32
C SER A 198 3.21 -6.92 6.47
N LEU A 199 3.12 -6.15 7.56
CA LEU A 199 4.09 -5.09 7.90
C LEU A 199 5.51 -5.66 8.00
N ILE A 200 5.70 -6.75 8.75
CA ILE A 200 7.01 -7.38 8.88
C ILE A 200 7.53 -7.83 7.51
N GLN A 201 6.71 -8.50 6.70
CA GLN A 201 7.11 -8.95 5.36
C GLN A 201 7.50 -7.78 4.46
N MET A 202 6.74 -6.68 4.45
CA MET A 202 7.04 -5.46 3.68
C MET A 202 8.39 -4.87 4.09
N LEU A 203 8.66 -4.79 5.39
CA LEU A 203 9.94 -4.30 5.90
C LEU A 203 11.10 -5.19 5.47
N VAL A 204 10.96 -6.51 5.58
CA VAL A 204 11.96 -7.46 5.10
C VAL A 204 12.24 -7.24 3.62
N ILE A 205 11.21 -7.05 2.79
CA ILE A 205 11.37 -6.77 1.35
C ILE A 205 12.17 -5.48 1.13
N VAL A 206 11.77 -4.36 1.75
CA VAL A 206 12.40 -3.05 1.57
C VAL A 206 13.89 -3.12 1.93
N PHE A 207 14.22 -3.70 3.09
CA PHE A 207 15.59 -3.73 3.57
C PHE A 207 16.46 -4.73 2.81
N ARG A 208 15.92 -5.89 2.42
CA ARG A 208 16.67 -6.85 1.60
C ARG A 208 16.95 -6.29 0.21
N ARG A 209 15.99 -5.58 -0.41
CA ARG A 209 16.20 -4.88 -1.67
C ARG A 209 17.27 -3.79 -1.55
N MET A 210 17.24 -3.02 -0.47
CA MET A 210 18.27 -2.02 -0.18
C MET A 210 19.66 -2.66 -0.01
N GLU A 211 19.79 -3.73 0.79
CA GLU A 211 21.07 -4.40 1.04
C GLU A 211 21.64 -5.06 -0.22
N ALA A 212 20.78 -5.59 -1.10
CA ALA A 212 21.17 -6.14 -2.38
C ALA A 212 21.37 -5.08 -3.48
N ASP A 213 21.04 -3.81 -3.19
CA ASP A 213 20.94 -2.72 -4.16
C ASP A 213 20.15 -3.12 -5.41
N SER A 214 19.06 -3.87 -5.21
CA SER A 214 18.29 -4.49 -6.29
C SER A 214 16.83 -4.68 -5.90
N SER A 215 15.91 -4.28 -6.79
CA SER A 215 14.47 -4.53 -6.62
C SER A 215 14.06 -5.97 -6.93
N THR A 216 14.95 -6.77 -7.51
CA THR A 216 14.66 -8.10 -8.05
C THR A 216 15.26 -9.24 -7.24
N VAL A 217 15.85 -8.93 -6.09
CA VAL A 217 16.38 -9.96 -5.18
C VAL A 217 15.22 -10.85 -4.68
N PRO A 218 15.35 -12.19 -4.74
CA PRO A 218 14.31 -13.09 -4.23
C PRO A 218 14.17 -12.94 -2.72
N ILE A 219 12.93 -12.78 -2.26
CA ILE A 219 12.60 -12.65 -0.84
C ILE A 219 11.75 -13.85 -0.42
N GLN A 220 12.16 -14.52 0.65
CA GLN A 220 11.38 -15.63 1.21
C GLN A 220 10.22 -15.10 2.08
N PRO A 221 9.09 -15.83 2.14
CA PRO A 221 8.06 -15.56 3.14
C PRO A 221 8.63 -15.67 4.55
N ILE A 222 8.25 -14.75 5.43
CA ILE A 222 8.55 -14.86 6.87
C ILE A 222 7.88 -16.09 7.48
N VAL A 223 8.47 -16.59 8.57
CA VAL A 223 7.87 -17.64 9.40
C VAL A 223 7.08 -16.96 10.52
N VAL A 224 5.76 -16.88 10.36
CA VAL A 224 4.87 -16.16 11.28
C VAL A 224 4.96 -16.71 12.70
N ALA A 225 5.11 -18.02 12.85
CA ALA A 225 5.22 -18.69 14.14
C ALA A 225 6.46 -18.29 14.95
N GLU A 226 7.54 -17.84 14.31
CA GLU A 226 8.76 -17.39 14.98
C GLU A 226 8.65 -15.94 15.46
N LEU A 227 7.77 -15.16 14.83
CA LEU A 227 7.60 -13.73 15.05
C LEU A 227 6.46 -13.40 16.02
N MET A 228 5.60 -14.38 16.32
CA MET A 228 4.52 -14.27 17.27
C MET A 228 4.91 -15.02 18.53
N GLU A 229 5.19 -14.29 19.62
CA GLU A 229 5.48 -14.91 20.91
C GLU A 229 4.27 -15.76 21.35
N PRO A 230 4.48 -17.03 21.74
CA PRO A 230 3.39 -17.89 22.18
C PRO A 230 2.91 -17.44 23.57
N ILE A 231 1.86 -16.64 23.61
CA ILE A 231 1.06 -16.48 24.83
C ILE A 231 0.26 -17.78 24.96
N GLU A 232 0.69 -18.66 25.87
CA GLU A 232 0.00 -19.88 26.31
C GLU A 232 -0.82 -20.62 25.23
N LYS A 233 -0.16 -21.52 24.49
CA LYS A 233 -0.69 -22.30 23.35
C LYS A 233 -2.16 -22.74 23.52
N SER A 234 -3.08 -22.00 22.91
CA SER A 234 -4.43 -22.47 22.60
C SER A 234 -4.48 -23.02 21.16
N ASP A 235 -5.38 -23.96 20.87
CA ASP A 235 -5.55 -24.51 19.51
C ASP A 235 -5.99 -23.42 18.50
N ALA A 236 -6.69 -22.38 18.97
CA ALA A 236 -7.13 -21.26 18.14
C ALA A 236 -5.96 -20.41 17.63
N ASP A 237 -4.92 -20.20 18.44
CA ASP A 237 -3.73 -19.43 18.06
C ASP A 237 -2.90 -20.16 16.99
N SER A 238 -2.89 -21.50 17.03
CA SER A 238 -2.22 -22.32 16.00
C SER A 238 -2.92 -22.19 14.65
N SER A 239 -4.25 -22.28 14.62
CA SER A 239 -5.04 -22.12 13.39
C SER A 239 -4.89 -20.73 12.78
N MET A 240 -4.91 -19.68 13.61
CA MET A 240 -4.68 -18.30 13.16
C MET A 240 -3.29 -18.14 12.55
N THR A 241 -2.25 -18.64 13.22
CA THR A 241 -0.87 -18.59 12.72
C THR A 241 -0.74 -19.29 11.37
N GLN A 242 -1.39 -20.44 11.19
CA GLN A 242 -1.41 -21.18 9.93
C GLN A 242 -2.12 -20.40 8.82
N PHE A 243 -3.27 -19.78 9.11
CA PHE A 243 -3.98 -18.94 8.15
C PHE A 243 -3.09 -17.79 7.69
N VAL A 244 -2.49 -17.05 8.62
CA VAL A 244 -1.65 -15.89 8.30
C VAL A 244 -0.39 -16.31 7.55
N GLN A 245 0.23 -17.44 7.91
CA GLN A 245 1.33 -18.01 7.14
C GLN A 245 0.90 -18.34 5.70
N GLY A 246 -0.26 -18.99 5.54
CA GLY A 246 -0.81 -19.32 4.22
C GLY A 246 -1.09 -18.07 3.38
N PHE A 247 -1.58 -17.00 4.01
CA PHE A 247 -1.81 -15.70 3.37
C PHE A 247 -0.52 -15.10 2.81
N ILE A 248 0.53 -14.98 3.64
CA ILE A 248 1.82 -14.41 3.21
C ILE A 248 2.47 -15.27 2.13
N THR A 249 2.55 -16.59 2.36
CA THR A 249 3.18 -17.53 1.42
C THR A 249 2.49 -17.49 0.05
N LYS A 250 1.16 -17.46 0.02
CA LYS A 250 0.40 -17.40 -1.23
C LYS A 250 0.71 -16.12 -2.02
N ILE A 251 0.77 -14.97 -1.35
CA ILE A 251 1.10 -13.70 -2.03
C ILE A 251 2.52 -13.72 -2.62
N MET A 252 3.49 -14.25 -1.86
CA MET A 252 4.86 -14.39 -2.37
C MET A 252 4.93 -15.31 -3.59
N GLN A 253 4.19 -16.43 -3.57
CA GLN A 253 4.14 -17.40 -4.67
C GLN A 253 3.42 -16.86 -5.91
N ASP A 254 2.28 -16.18 -5.73
CA ASP A 254 1.49 -15.63 -6.83
C ASP A 254 2.31 -14.63 -7.66
N ILE A 255 3.23 -13.88 -7.03
CA ILE A 255 4.14 -12.94 -7.70
C ILE A 255 5.32 -13.67 -8.38
N ASP A 256 5.86 -14.74 -7.78
CA ASP A 256 7.00 -15.49 -8.33
C ASP A 256 6.62 -16.36 -9.55
N VAL A 257 5.41 -16.94 -9.56
CA VAL A 257 4.91 -17.81 -10.65
C VAL A 257 4.80 -17.07 -11.99
N VAL A 258 4.52 -15.76 -11.98
CA VAL A 258 4.45 -14.94 -13.21
C VAL A 258 5.82 -14.77 -13.87
N LEU A 259 6.89 -14.93 -13.10
CA LEU A 259 8.27 -14.78 -13.57
C LEU A 259 8.89 -16.13 -13.99
N ASN A 260 8.48 -17.22 -13.33
CA ASN A 260 8.91 -18.59 -13.63
C ASN A 260 7.69 -19.52 -13.78
N PRO A 261 7.13 -19.71 -14.99
CA PRO A 261 6.06 -20.67 -15.22
C PRO A 261 6.60 -22.11 -15.12
N ALA A 262 6.74 -22.62 -13.90
CA ALA A 262 6.92 -24.05 -13.66
C ALA A 262 5.57 -24.77 -13.82
N THR A 263 5.61 -25.98 -14.38
CA THR A 263 4.49 -26.84 -14.76
C THR A 263 3.47 -27.02 -13.60
N PRO A 264 2.14 -26.91 -13.86
CA PRO A 264 1.16 -26.89 -12.78
C PRO A 264 0.93 -28.27 -12.16
N GLY A 265 1.19 -28.37 -10.86
CA GLY A 265 0.69 -29.43 -9.99
C GLY A 265 -0.79 -29.21 -9.66
N LYS A 266 -1.59 -30.26 -9.83
CA LYS A 266 -3.06 -30.34 -9.72
C LYS A 266 -3.66 -29.57 -8.54
N GLY A 267 -4.71 -28.81 -8.84
CA GLY A 267 -5.53 -28.08 -7.87
C GLY A 267 -6.44 -28.98 -7.03
N ALA A 268 -6.98 -28.37 -5.97
CA ALA A 268 -8.16 -28.85 -5.26
C ALA A 268 -9.09 -27.66 -5.01
N MET A 269 -10.22 -27.69 -5.72
CA MET A 269 -11.42 -26.90 -5.49
C MET A 269 -12.10 -27.45 -4.22
N GLY A 270 -12.58 -26.60 -3.32
CA GLY A 270 -13.35 -27.02 -2.16
C GLY A 270 -14.17 -25.87 -1.58
N ALA A 271 -15.44 -25.83 -1.96
CA ALA A 271 -16.46 -24.91 -1.44
C ALA A 271 -16.86 -25.27 0.00
N HIS A 272 -17.19 -24.27 0.80
CA HIS A 272 -18.08 -24.39 1.96
C HIS A 272 -18.65 -23.01 2.30
N ASP A 273 -19.99 -23.00 2.38
CA ASP A 273 -20.95 -21.92 2.57
C ASP A 273 -21.59 -22.10 3.96
N GLY A 274 -22.01 -21.00 4.61
CA GLY A 274 -23.04 -21.04 5.66
C GLY A 274 -22.71 -20.44 7.04
N ALA A 275 -23.12 -19.17 7.21
CA ALA A 275 -23.95 -18.61 8.29
C ALA A 275 -23.68 -18.88 9.80
N PHE A 276 -23.63 -17.81 10.62
CA PHE A 276 -24.65 -17.47 11.63
C PHE A 276 -24.37 -16.09 12.30
N GLU A 277 -25.35 -15.64 13.07
CA GLU A 277 -25.88 -14.30 13.34
C GLU A 277 -25.11 -13.34 14.28
N THR A 278 -25.41 -12.07 14.01
CA THR A 278 -25.14 -10.83 14.75
C THR A 278 -25.90 -10.74 16.08
N THR A 279 -25.25 -10.21 17.13
CA THR A 279 -25.94 -9.40 18.15
C THR A 279 -25.10 -8.16 18.48
N THR A 280 -25.73 -7.00 18.29
CA THR A 280 -25.18 -5.66 18.52
C THR A 280 -25.33 -5.25 19.98
N VAL A 281 -24.31 -4.60 20.55
CA VAL A 281 -24.48 -3.65 21.64
C VAL A 281 -23.66 -2.40 21.34
N GLU A 282 -24.38 -1.29 21.19
CA GLU A 282 -23.83 0.06 21.02
C GLU A 282 -23.04 0.46 22.26
N THR A 283 -21.78 0.88 22.06
CA THR A 283 -21.12 1.87 22.91
C THR A 283 -20.26 2.76 22.01
N THR A 284 -20.34 4.05 22.28
CA THR A 284 -19.88 5.18 21.48
C THR A 284 -18.44 5.07 21.00
N ASN A 285 -18.24 5.33 19.70
CA ASN A 285 -16.98 5.28 18.98
C ASN A 285 -16.11 6.51 19.32
N PRO A 286 -14.84 6.34 19.75
CA PRO A 286 -13.92 7.47 19.98
C PRO A 286 -13.46 8.19 18.70
N ALA A 287 -13.99 7.82 17.53
CA ALA A 287 -13.75 8.51 16.26
C ALA A 287 -14.56 9.82 16.08
N ASP A 288 -15.51 10.13 16.97
CA ASP A 288 -16.33 11.37 16.91
C ASP A 288 -15.62 12.63 17.44
N LEU A 289 -14.29 12.59 17.62
CA LEU A 289 -13.49 13.75 18.05
C LEU A 289 -12.44 14.21 17.01
N LEU A 290 -12.63 13.82 15.75
CA LEU A 290 -11.89 14.37 14.61
C LEU A 290 -12.87 14.83 13.52
N ASP A 291 -13.91 15.57 13.91
CA ASP A 291 -14.54 16.49 12.97
C ASP A 291 -13.82 17.84 13.08
N SER A 292 -13.10 18.17 12.01
CA SER A 292 -12.24 19.35 11.87
C SER A 292 -13.05 20.61 12.14
N THR A 293 -12.91 21.18 13.34
CA THR A 293 -13.41 22.52 13.63
C THR A 293 -12.24 23.49 13.50
N ASP A 294 -12.50 24.69 12.97
CA ASP A 294 -11.51 25.77 12.70
C ASP A 294 -10.48 26.06 13.81
N LYS A 295 -10.73 25.55 15.02
CA LYS A 295 -9.83 25.52 16.17
C LYS A 295 -8.52 24.74 15.91
N ASP A 296 -8.54 23.62 15.18
CA ASP A 296 -7.34 22.82 14.90
C ASP A 296 -6.39 23.52 13.90
N MET A 297 -6.97 24.31 12.99
CA MET A 297 -6.23 25.18 12.08
C MET A 297 -5.60 26.37 12.82
N LEU A 298 -6.26 26.88 13.86
CA LEU A 298 -5.68 27.89 14.75
C LEU A 298 -4.58 27.32 15.64
N ASP A 299 -4.66 26.06 16.08
CA ASP A 299 -3.61 25.41 16.89
C ASP A 299 -2.35 25.09 16.06
N ALA A 300 -2.51 24.70 14.79
CA ALA A 300 -1.39 24.63 13.84
C ALA A 300 -0.72 25.99 13.64
N LYS A 301 -1.51 27.07 13.59
CA LYS A 301 -1.02 28.45 13.50
C LYS A 301 -0.41 28.95 14.82
N TYR A 302 -0.90 28.49 15.97
CA TYR A 302 -0.33 28.78 17.29
C TYR A 302 0.99 28.04 17.51
N TRP A 303 1.15 26.87 16.88
CA TRP A 303 2.41 26.14 16.77
C TRP A 303 3.42 26.87 15.90
N GLU A 304 3.04 27.35 14.71
CA GLU A 304 3.88 28.22 13.89
C GLU A 304 4.29 29.49 14.66
N ILE A 305 3.34 30.17 15.32
CA ILE A 305 3.61 31.38 16.09
C ILE A 305 4.51 31.10 17.29
N SER A 306 4.34 29.96 17.98
CA SER A 306 5.23 29.56 19.08
C SER A 306 6.63 29.20 18.58
N MET A 307 6.75 28.63 17.38
CA MET A 307 8.02 28.34 16.71
C MET A 307 8.74 29.64 16.30
N TYR A 308 8.03 30.62 15.73
CA TYR A 308 8.59 31.94 15.39
C TYR A 308 8.90 32.81 16.63
N LYS A 309 8.12 32.70 17.70
CA LYS A 309 8.38 33.41 18.97
C LYS A 309 9.61 32.86 19.69
N THR A 310 9.78 31.53 19.65
CA THR A 310 11.00 30.86 20.12
C THR A 310 12.21 31.25 19.27
N ALA A 311 12.03 31.39 17.95
CA ALA A 311 13.08 31.86 17.03
C ALA A 311 13.45 33.35 17.22
N LEU A 312 12.52 34.21 17.66
CA LEU A 312 12.79 35.63 17.90
C LEU A 312 13.40 35.92 19.28
N GLU A 313 13.10 35.11 20.29
CA GLU A 313 13.69 35.23 21.64
C GLU A 313 15.08 34.55 21.73
N GLY A 314 15.45 33.73 20.75
CA GLY A 314 16.71 32.97 20.66
C GLY A 314 18.00 33.78 20.40
N ARG A 315 17.95 35.10 20.19
CA ARG A 315 19.18 35.93 20.13
C ARG A 315 19.70 36.35 21.50
N LYS A 316 19.79 35.42 22.46
CA LYS A 316 20.79 35.45 23.53
C LYS A 316 20.87 34.12 24.28
N GLY A 317 21.81 33.25 23.90
CA GLY A 317 22.26 32.14 24.74
C GLY A 317 22.34 30.83 23.98
N GLU A 318 23.56 30.35 23.82
CA GLU A 318 23.97 29.15 23.09
C GLU A 318 23.24 27.86 23.53
N LEU A 319 23.10 26.94 22.56
CA LEU A 319 22.57 25.56 22.62
C LEU A 319 21.07 25.39 22.35
N ALA A 320 20.67 25.47 21.07
CA ALA A 320 19.63 24.62 20.44
C ALA A 320 19.25 25.25 19.08
N ASP A 321 19.89 24.88 17.97
CA ASP A 321 19.42 25.40 16.67
C ASP A 321 19.98 24.67 15.44
N ILE A 322 19.82 23.34 15.29
CA ILE A 322 19.99 22.71 13.95
C ILE A 322 19.24 21.34 13.78
N GLN A 323 17.95 21.19 14.07
CA GLN A 323 17.28 19.88 13.87
C GLN A 323 16.14 19.86 12.84
N GLY A 324 15.60 21.01 12.43
CA GLY A 324 14.53 21.07 11.42
C GLY A 324 15.04 21.06 9.99
N GLU A 325 15.98 21.95 9.65
CA GLU A 325 16.38 22.21 8.25
C GLU A 325 17.33 21.14 7.67
N ARG A 326 18.06 20.39 8.52
CA ARG A 326 19.02 19.37 8.06
C ARG A 326 18.37 18.07 7.60
N ASP A 327 17.22 17.70 8.18
CA ASP A 327 16.62 16.37 7.94
C ASP A 327 16.03 16.26 6.53
N ASP A 328 15.37 17.31 6.03
CA ASP A 328 14.79 17.33 4.69
C ASP A 328 15.89 17.43 3.61
N GLU A 329 17.00 18.11 3.93
CA GLU A 329 18.18 18.17 3.06
C GLU A 329 18.92 16.81 2.95
N LEU A 330 18.92 16.01 4.03
CA LEU A 330 19.48 14.65 4.05
C LEU A 330 18.68 13.67 3.20
N GLU A 331 17.36 13.83 3.10
CA GLU A 331 16.47 13.02 2.24
C GLU A 331 16.71 13.29 0.75
N VAL A 332 16.82 14.57 0.37
CA VAL A 332 17.08 15.02 -1.02
C VAL A 332 18.45 14.52 -1.53
N GLN A 333 19.40 14.26 -0.63
CA GLN A 333 20.76 13.80 -0.98
C GLN A 333 20.91 12.27 -1.12
N ILE A 334 19.88 11.46 -0.85
CA ILE A 334 19.96 10.00 -1.10
C ILE A 334 19.61 9.72 -2.57
N GLY A 335 20.62 9.71 -3.45
CA GLY A 335 20.41 9.42 -4.87
C GLY A 335 19.90 8.00 -5.17
N ASN A 336 20.04 7.06 -4.23
CA ASN A 336 19.56 5.68 -4.36
C ASN A 336 18.16 5.53 -3.73
N LYS A 337 17.13 5.29 -4.55
CA LYS A 337 15.73 5.18 -4.11
C LYS A 337 15.51 4.10 -3.05
N LEU A 338 16.15 2.94 -3.18
CA LEU A 338 16.00 1.83 -2.22
C LEU A 338 16.55 2.19 -0.83
N ARG A 339 17.68 2.91 -0.79
CA ARG A 339 18.23 3.44 0.46
C ARG A 339 17.36 4.54 1.04
N ARG A 340 16.79 5.40 0.18
CA ARG A 340 15.85 6.47 0.59
C ARG A 340 14.61 5.85 1.24
N ASP A 341 14.03 4.83 0.61
CA ASP A 341 12.83 4.16 1.12
C ASP A 341 13.08 3.47 2.46
N ALA A 342 14.18 2.72 2.58
CA ALA A 342 14.55 2.08 3.84
C ALA A 342 14.79 3.12 4.95
N PHE A 343 15.41 4.26 4.62
CA PHE A 343 15.60 5.38 5.54
C PHE A 343 14.27 5.99 5.99
N LEU A 344 13.38 6.30 5.06
CA LEU A 344 12.07 6.88 5.36
C LEU A 344 11.24 5.97 6.27
N VAL A 345 11.20 4.68 5.96
CA VAL A 345 10.48 3.69 6.75
C VAL A 345 11.10 3.51 8.14
N PHE A 346 12.43 3.42 8.23
CA PHE A 346 13.14 3.36 9.51
C PHE A 346 12.85 4.60 10.37
N ARG A 347 12.96 5.80 9.80
CA ARG A 347 12.68 7.07 10.46
C ARG A 347 11.24 7.13 10.97
N ALA A 348 10.27 6.68 10.16
CA ALA A 348 8.86 6.63 10.55
C ALA A 348 8.63 5.70 11.74
N LEU A 349 9.23 4.51 11.75
CA LEU A 349 9.14 3.56 12.86
C LEU A 349 9.77 4.11 14.14
N CYS A 350 10.93 4.76 14.06
CA CYS A 350 11.56 5.43 15.21
C CYS A 350 10.66 6.55 15.78
N LYS A 351 10.07 7.40 14.92
CA LYS A 351 9.12 8.43 15.37
C LYS A 351 7.90 7.82 16.08
N LEU A 352 7.37 6.73 15.55
CA LEU A 352 6.23 6.02 16.15
C LEU A 352 6.55 5.39 17.51
N SER A 353 7.74 4.80 17.67
CA SER A 353 8.14 4.18 18.94
C SER A 353 8.34 5.23 20.05
N MET A 354 8.89 6.39 19.70
CA MET A 354 9.23 7.48 20.63
C MET A 354 8.04 8.34 21.05
N LYS A 355 6.95 8.43 20.26
CA LYS A 355 5.79 9.29 20.54
C LYS A 355 5.25 9.07 21.94
N THR A 356 5.36 10.02 22.88
CA THR A 356 4.96 9.80 24.29
C THR A 356 3.51 9.29 24.38
N PRO A 357 3.24 8.19 25.12
CA PRO A 357 1.88 7.71 25.23
C PRO A 357 1.04 8.71 26.03
N PRO A 358 -0.28 8.82 25.76
CA PRO A 358 -1.19 9.63 26.56
C PRO A 358 -1.11 9.24 28.04
N LYS A 359 -1.44 10.15 28.96
CA LYS A 359 -1.43 9.84 30.41
C LYS A 359 -2.42 8.71 30.74
N GLU A 360 -3.44 8.56 29.91
CA GLU A 360 -4.49 7.55 29.94
C GLU A 360 -3.99 6.15 29.54
N ALA A 361 -2.81 6.02 28.92
CA ALA A 361 -2.25 4.73 28.50
C ALA A 361 -1.87 3.81 29.68
N LEU A 362 -1.75 4.35 30.89
CA LEU A 362 -1.62 3.55 32.11
C LEU A 362 -2.92 2.80 32.45
N ALA A 363 -4.07 3.30 31.98
CA ALA A 363 -5.39 2.72 32.21
C ALA A 363 -5.86 1.85 31.03
N ASP A 364 -5.41 2.14 29.79
CA ASP A 364 -5.74 1.38 28.59
C ASP A 364 -4.49 0.85 27.85
N PRO A 365 -4.16 -0.44 28.02
CA PRO A 365 -3.05 -1.08 27.30
C PRO A 365 -3.16 -0.99 25.77
N GLN A 366 -4.35 -0.79 25.19
CA GLN A 366 -4.52 -0.65 23.74
C GLN A 366 -3.81 0.59 23.19
N LEU A 367 -3.71 1.66 24.00
CA LEU A 367 -3.00 2.89 23.63
C LEU A 367 -1.49 2.70 23.48
N MET A 368 -0.94 1.60 24.01
CA MET A 368 0.48 1.23 23.88
C MET A 368 0.75 0.29 22.69
N ARG A 369 -0.29 -0.31 22.12
CA ARG A 369 -0.19 -1.36 21.09
C ARG A 369 0.61 -0.91 19.86
N GLY A 370 0.40 0.34 19.45
CA GLY A 370 1.12 0.94 18.34
C GLY A 370 2.63 1.05 18.56
N LYS A 371 3.03 1.51 19.74
CA LYS A 371 4.45 1.59 20.14
C LYS A 371 5.10 0.22 20.21
N ILE A 372 4.39 -0.75 20.80
CA ILE A 372 4.88 -2.12 20.95
C ILE A 372 5.20 -2.68 19.57
N VAL A 373 4.28 -2.57 18.60
CA VAL A 373 4.54 -3.03 17.24
C VAL A 373 5.66 -2.25 16.57
N ALA A 374 5.74 -0.92 16.72
CA ALA A 374 6.85 -0.15 16.16
C ALA A 374 8.21 -0.65 16.70
N LEU A 375 8.30 -0.94 18.00
CA LEU A 375 9.51 -1.48 18.64
C LEU A 375 9.83 -2.90 18.19
N GLU A 376 8.83 -3.77 18.06
CA GLU A 376 9.01 -5.13 17.54
C GLU A 376 9.52 -5.10 16.09
N LEU A 377 8.95 -4.23 15.24
CA LEU A 377 9.39 -4.03 13.87
C LEU A 377 10.83 -3.51 13.80
N LEU A 378 11.18 -2.52 14.64
CA LEU A 378 12.55 -2.03 14.74
C LEU A 378 13.53 -3.11 15.21
N LYS A 379 13.15 -3.93 16.20
CA LYS A 379 13.96 -5.05 16.67
C LYS A 379 14.25 -6.03 15.53
N ILE A 380 13.22 -6.47 14.81
CA ILE A 380 13.37 -7.39 13.67
C ILE A 380 14.31 -6.80 12.61
N LEU A 381 14.15 -5.51 12.31
CA LEU A 381 15.01 -4.80 11.34
C LEU A 381 16.47 -4.76 11.79
N LEU A 382 16.73 -4.43 13.06
CA LEU A 382 18.08 -4.33 13.60
C LEU A 382 18.78 -5.70 13.69
N GLU A 383 18.04 -6.74 14.07
CA GLU A 383 18.55 -8.13 14.12
C GLU A 383 18.91 -8.67 12.74
N ASN A 384 18.18 -8.22 11.70
CA ASN A 384 18.39 -8.65 10.31
C ASN A 384 19.20 -7.66 9.46
N ALA A 385 19.71 -6.59 10.08
CA ALA A 385 20.40 -5.51 9.37
C ALA A 385 21.67 -6.02 8.68
N GLY A 386 21.78 -5.75 7.37
CA GLY A 386 22.96 -6.09 6.60
C GLY A 386 24.13 -5.11 6.80
N ALA A 387 25.12 -5.17 5.91
CA ALA A 387 26.31 -4.35 6.05
C ALA A 387 26.03 -2.88 5.68
N ILE A 388 25.17 -2.65 4.68
CA ILE A 388 24.86 -1.30 4.19
C ILE A 388 24.15 -0.50 5.28
N PHE A 389 23.16 -1.11 5.94
CA PHE A 389 22.46 -0.49 7.07
C PHE A 389 23.42 -0.16 8.22
N ARG A 390 24.25 -1.13 8.64
CA ARG A 390 25.13 -0.98 9.81
C ARG A 390 26.28 0.02 9.62
N THR A 391 26.75 0.20 8.39
CA THR A 391 27.91 1.08 8.09
C THR A 391 27.50 2.47 7.63
N SER A 392 26.23 2.69 7.34
CA SER A 392 25.73 4.00 6.90
C SER A 392 25.61 4.96 8.08
N GLU A 393 26.43 6.01 8.05
CA GLU A 393 26.42 7.09 9.05
C GLU A 393 25.05 7.73 9.25
N ARG A 394 24.16 7.69 8.23
CA ARG A 394 22.80 8.27 8.30
C ARG A 394 21.83 7.43 9.13
N PHE A 395 21.93 6.10 9.07
CA PHE A 395 21.16 5.23 9.96
C PHE A 395 21.74 5.26 11.37
N VAL A 396 23.05 5.38 11.49
CA VAL A 396 23.75 5.48 12.78
C VAL A 396 23.44 6.82 13.47
N SER A 397 23.41 7.94 12.76
CA SER A 397 23.10 9.26 13.34
C SER A 397 21.67 9.38 13.85
N LEU A 398 20.69 8.77 13.16
CA LEU A 398 19.31 8.63 13.66
C LEU A 398 19.26 7.84 14.97
N ASN A 399 20.05 6.77 15.11
CA ASN A 399 20.12 6.00 16.35
C ASN A 399 20.73 6.81 17.50
N TYR A 400 21.80 7.56 17.26
CA TYR A 400 22.45 8.37 18.31
C TYR A 400 21.63 9.58 18.76
N GLY A 401 20.87 10.22 17.87
CA GLY A 401 19.96 11.32 18.22
C GLY A 401 18.64 10.89 18.86
N SER A 402 18.32 9.59 18.81
CA SER A 402 17.04 9.03 19.32
C SER A 402 17.19 8.21 20.60
N ILE A 403 18.42 8.00 21.09
CA ILE A 403 18.75 7.20 22.29
C ILE A 403 19.22 8.09 23.48
N LEU A 404 19.30 9.41 23.28
CA LEU A 404 19.47 10.42 24.32
C LEU A 404 18.22 11.31 24.38
#